data_AF-A0A925YZ37-F1
#
_entry.id   AF-A0A925YZ37-F1
#
_cell.length_a   1.000
_cell.length_b   1.000
_cell.length_c   1.000
_cell.angle_alpha   90.00
_cell.angle_beta   90.00
_cell.angle_gamma   90.00
#
_symmetry.space_group_name_H-M   'P 1'
#
loop_
_entity.id
_entity.type
_entity.pdbx_description
1 polymer ?
#
loop_
_entity_poly.entity_id
_entity_poly.type
_entity_poly.pdbx_seq_one_letter_code
_entity_poly.pdbx_strand_id
1 'polypeptide(L)' 'MRNPMISGVFFILISEAFYFSSANILIWDGLFFIINTTYFILKEEPDLEKRFGEPYKKYKQEVPRWIPKLLFKKSNV' A
#
# COMPACT_ATOMS: atom_id res chain seq x y z
N MET A 1 -7.75 -3.18 -3.04
CA MET A 1 -6.39 -2.90 -2.56
C MET A 1 -6.29 -3.46 -1.17
N ARG A 2 -5.17 -4.07 -0.77
CA ARG A 2 -5.07 -4.64 0.58
C ARG A 2 -4.93 -3.56 1.65
N ASN A 3 -4.19 -2.49 1.35
CA ASN A 3 -3.81 -1.49 2.35
C ASN A 3 -4.23 -0.07 1.92
N PRO A 4 -5.54 0.21 1.71
CA PRO A 4 -6.00 1.51 1.22
C PRO A 4 -5.69 2.67 2.17
N MET A 5 -5.66 2.40 3.48
CA MET A 5 -5.31 3.39 4.51
C MET A 5 -3.91 3.96 4.29
N ILE A 6 -2.92 3.09 4.06
CA ILE A 6 -1.51 3.50 3.91
C ILE A 6 -1.32 4.26 2.61
N SER A 7 -1.95 3.82 1.52
CA SER A 7 -1.96 4.58 0.26
C SER A 7 -2.59 5.97 0.47
N GLY A 8 -3.68 6.07 1.24
CA GLY A 8 -4.33 7.35 1.55
C GLY A 8 -3.41 8.29 2.34
N VAL A 9 -2.80 7.80 3.42
CA VAL A 9 -1.84 8.57 4.24
C VAL A 9 -0.67 9.05 3.39
N PHE A 10 -0.12 8.19 2.53
CA PHE A 10 0.96 8.54 1.60
C PHE A 10 0.56 9.71 0.69
N PHE A 11 -0.63 9.66 0.06
CA PHE A 11 -1.08 10.77 -0.79
C PHE A 11 -1.33 12.07 -0.01
N ILE A 12 -1.81 11.99 1.23
CA ILE A 12 -2.00 13.16 2.09
C ILE A 12 -0.65 13.79 2.44
N LEU A 13 0.32 13.00 2.89
CA LEU A 13 1.65 13.50 3.27
C LEU A 13 2.42 14.05 2.06
N ILE A 14 2.29 13.42 0.89
CA ILE A 14 2.80 13.99 -0.36
C ILE A 14 2.16 15.35 -0.63
N SER A 15 0.85 15.45 -0.53
CA SER A 15 0.12 16.71 -0.77
C SER A 15 0.56 17.80 0.21
N GLU A 16 0.76 17.46 1.49
CA GLU A 16 1.31 18.35 2.50
C GLU A 16 2.75 18.77 2.18
N ALA A 17 3.62 17.83 1.78
CA ALA A 17 4.99 18.12 1.41
C ALA A 17 5.07 19.15 0.26
N PHE A 18 4.19 19.00 -0.74
CA PHE A 18 4.07 19.97 -1.83
C PHE A 18 3.47 21.30 -1.36
N TYR A 19 2.39 21.27 -0.57
CA TYR A 19 1.72 22.47 -0.07
C TYR A 19 2.66 23.34 0.79
N PHE A 20 3.47 22.72 1.64
CA PHE A 20 4.45 23.39 2.49
C PHE A 20 5.84 23.54 1.83
N SER A 21 6.03 23.02 0.60
CA SER A 21 7.33 22.97 -0.11
C SER A 21 8.47 22.44 0.78
N SER A 22 8.18 21.43 1.59
CA SER A 22 9.08 20.94 2.64
C SER A 22 9.65 19.57 2.30
N ALA A 23 10.95 19.54 2.02
CA ALA A 23 11.68 18.29 1.77
C ALA A 23 11.66 17.35 2.99
N ASN A 24 11.58 17.89 4.21
CA ASN A 24 11.54 17.08 5.44
C ASN A 24 10.27 16.23 5.52
N ILE A 25 9.11 16.78 5.12
CA ILE A 25 7.84 16.03 5.09
C ILE A 25 7.92 14.93 4.03
N LEU A 26 8.51 15.22 2.87
CA LEU A 26 8.70 14.23 1.80
C LEU A 26 9.60 13.07 2.23
N ILE A 27 10.71 13.36 2.92
CA ILE A 27 11.62 12.33 3.46
C ILE A 27 10.88 11.50 4.52
N TRP A 28 10.11 12.16 5.39
CA TRP A 28 9.32 11.49 6.42
C TRP A 28 8.28 10.54 5.82
N ASP A 29 7.54 11.00 4.80
CA ASP A 29 6.59 10.19 4.06
C ASP A 29 7.24 8.98 3.40
N GLY A 30 8.40 9.18 2.74
CA GLY A 30 9.17 8.09 2.14
C GLY A 30 9.60 7.04 3.17
N LEU A 31 10.13 7.46 4.32
CA LEU A 31 10.51 6.56 5.42
C LEU A 31 9.29 5.81 5.98
N PHE A 32 8.20 6.53 6.24
CA PHE A 32 6.94 5.96 6.71
C PHE A 32 6.45 4.88 5.74
N PHE A 33 6.44 5.16 4.43
CA PHE A 33 5.99 4.22 3.41
C PHE A 33 6.89 2.99 3.31
N ILE A 34 8.22 3.15 3.36
CA ILE A 34 9.19 2.04 3.30
C ILE A 34 9.08 1.14 4.52
N ILE A 35 9.01 1.72 5.72
CA ILE A 35 8.90 0.97 6.98
C ILE A 35 7.62 0.14 6.98
N ASN A 36 6.49 0.76 6.66
CA ASN A 36 5.20 0.06 6.59
C ASN A 36 5.23 -1.03 5.51
N THR A 37 5.75 -0.74 4.31
CA THR A 37 5.87 -1.73 3.23
C THR A 37 6.68 -2.95 3.66
N THR A 38 7.81 -2.72 4.34
CA THR A 38 8.68 -3.77 4.87
C THR A 38 7.94 -4.60 5.92
N TYR A 39 7.23 -3.94 6.83
CA TYR A 39 6.41 -4.60 7.85
C TYR A 39 5.31 -5.49 7.25
N PHE A 40 4.59 -4.99 6.23
CA PHE A 40 3.54 -5.77 5.56
C PHE A 40 4.08 -7.03 4.91
N ILE A 41 5.22 -6.93 4.22
CA ILE A 41 5.81 -8.06 3.49
C ILE A 41 6.38 -9.11 4.45
N LEU A 42 7.07 -8.67 5.51
CA LEU A 42 7.82 -9.57 6.38
C LEU A 42 6.99 -10.16 7.51
N LYS A 43 6.00 -9.42 8.02
CA LYS A 43 5.27 -9.81 9.23
C LYS A 43 3.80 -10.02 8.96
N GLU A 44 3.13 -9.03 8.39
CA GLU A 44 1.66 -9.06 8.29
C GLU A 44 1.15 -10.10 7.30
N GLU A 45 1.68 -10.13 6.07
CA GLU A 45 1.24 -11.10 5.07
C GLU A 45 1.55 -12.55 5.47
N PRO A 46 2.75 -12.89 5.99
CA PRO A 46 3.01 -14.24 6.47
C PRO A 46 2.16 -14.63 7.68
N ASP A 47 1.87 -13.71 8.60
CA ASP A 47 0.98 -13.97 9.74
C ASP A 47 -0.46 -14.22 9.27
N LEU A 48 -0.97 -13.40 8.34
CA LEU A 48 -2.29 -13.59 7.75
C LEU A 48 -2.37 -14.89 6.93
N GLU A 49 -1.32 -15.25 6.18
CA GLU A 49 -1.24 -16.53 5.49
C GLU A 49 -1.25 -17.72 6.47
N LYS A 50 -0.57 -17.61 7.61
CA LYS A 50 -0.60 -18.65 8.67
C LYS A 50 -1.97 -18.76 9.33
N ARG A 51 -2.65 -17.64 9.58
CA ARG A 51 -3.94 -17.60 10.27
C ARG A 51 -5.12 -18.01 9.40
N PHE A 52 -5.11 -17.62 8.13
CA PHE A 52 -6.24 -17.79 7.21
C PHE A 52 -5.98 -18.80 6.09
N GLY A 53 -4.73 -19.22 5.85
CA GLY A 53 -4.40 -20.29 4.90
C GLY A 53 -4.74 -19.97 3.44
N GLU A 54 -5.27 -20.97 2.74
CA GLU A 54 -5.60 -20.91 1.31
C GLU A 54 -6.59 -19.79 0.89
N PRO A 55 -7.67 -19.50 1.66
CA PRO A 55 -8.53 -18.35 1.40
C PRO A 55 -7.77 -17.03 1.26
N TYR A 56 -6.79 -16.79 2.13
CA TYR A 56 -6.01 -15.55 2.08
C TYR A 56 -5.02 -15.53 0.91
N LYS A 57 -4.44 -16.67 0.54
CA LYS A 57 -3.59 -16.76 -0.66
C LYS A 57 -4.36 -16.41 -1.94
N LYS A 58 -5.59 -16.91 -2.11
CA LYS A 58 -6.46 -16.53 -3.23
C LYS A 58 -6.77 -15.03 -3.22
N TYR A 59 -7.15 -14.49 -2.07
CA TYR A 59 -7.38 -13.05 -1.90
C TYR A 59 -6.14 -12.21 -2.26
N LYS A 60 -4.94 -12.63 -1.83
CA LYS A 60 -3.67 -11.95 -2.12
C LYS A 60 -3.34 -11.91 -3.61
N GLN A 61 -3.73 -12.92 -4.38
CA GLN A 61 -3.56 -12.96 -5.85
C GLN A 61 -4.59 -12.06 -6.56
N GLU A 62 -5.80 -11.99 -6.05
CA GLU A 62 -6.88 -11.20 -6.64
C GLU A 62 -6.75 -9.70 -6.32
N VAL A 63 -6.26 -9.35 -5.13
CA VAL A 63 -6.25 -7.98 -4.65
C VAL A 63 -4.81 -7.46 -4.50
N PRO A 64 -4.35 -6.53 -5.36
CA PRO A 64 -3.01 -5.94 -5.27
C PRO A 64 -2.85 -5.10 -3.99
N ARG A 65 -1.60 -4.90 -3.57
CA ARG A 65 -1.24 -4.23 -2.31
C ARG A 65 -1.61 -2.74 -2.31
N TRP A 66 -1.19 -2.01 -3.35
CA TRP A 66 -1.18 -0.53 -3.36
C TRP A 66 -2.10 0.16 -4.34
N ILE A 67 -2.29 -0.38 -5.55
CA ILE A 67 -3.03 0.25 -6.65
C ILE A 67 -4.20 -0.66 -7.03
N PRO A 68 -5.45 -0.19 -7.13
CA PRO A 68 -6.59 -1.05 -7.43
C PRO A 68 -6.54 -1.53 -8.87
N LYS A 69 -6.92 -2.80 -9.11
CA LYS A 69 -7.02 -3.38 -10.47
C LYS A 69 -7.98 -2.59 -11.38
N LEU A 70 -8.94 -1.87 -10.81
CA LEU A 70 -9.87 -1.02 -11.56
C LEU A 70 -9.16 0.11 -12.35
N LEU A 71 -8.04 0.62 -11.85
CA LEU A 71 -7.23 1.61 -12.60
C LEU A 71 -6.49 0.99 -13.80
N PHE A 72 -6.36 -0.34 -13.84
CA PHE A 72 -5.70 -1.08 -14.92
C PHE A 72 -6.68 -1.93 -15.73
N LYS A 73 -8.00 -1.67 -15.64
CA LYS A 73 -8.96 -2.34 -16.52
C LYS A 73 -8.68 -1.87 -17.94
N LYS A 74 -7.88 -2.65 -18.68
CA LYS A 74 -7.68 -2.50 -20.11
C LYS A 74 -9.07 -2.56 -20.73
N SER A 75 -9.51 -1.45 -21.33
CA SER A 75 -10.71 -1.42 -22.15
C SER A 75 -10.44 -2.36 -23.32
N ASN A 76 -10.89 -3.61 -23.21
CA ASN A 76 -11.01 -4.49 -24.35
C ASN A 76 -12.22 -3.97 -25.14
N VAL A 77 -11.94 -3.07 -26.08
CA VAL A 77 -12.79 -2.83 -27.25
C VAL A 77 -12.46 -3.93 -28.26
#